data_AF-A0A954VLH2-F1
#
_entry.id   AF-A0A954VLH2-F1
#
_cell.length_a   1.000
_cell.length_b   1.000
_cell.length_c   1.000
_cell.angle_alpha   90.00
_cell.angle_beta   90.00
_cell.angle_gamma   90.00
#
_symmetry.space_group_name_H-M   'P 1'
#
loop_
_entity.id
_entity.type
_entity.pdbx_description
1 polymer ?
#
loop_
_entity_poly.entity_id
_entity_poly.type
_entity_poly.pdbx_seq_one_letter_code
_entity_poly.pdbx_strand_id
1 'polypeptide(L)'
;MSSISQRLPPTVDLPLSNRLKQVSQNSAWQMKELQQSAQGPQDFVDLLSSGVSNVNGMQSQANQQINQLLTGGDVSEVEVFTAVQKADMAFRLLVQIRNKLLAAYEELNAIRV
;
A
#
# COMPACT_ATOMS: atom_id res chain seq x y z
N MET A 1 -52.71 31.48 29.62
CA MET A 1 -51.92 30.71 30.62
C MET A 1 -51.70 29.33 30.04
N SER A 2 -50.54 29.09 29.42
CA SER A 2 -50.23 27.80 28.76
C SER A 2 -48.98 27.23 29.41
N SER A 3 -49.17 26.27 30.31
CA SER A 3 -48.11 25.61 31.06
C SER A 3 -47.37 24.61 30.16
N ILE A 4 -46.06 24.80 30.02
CA ILE A 4 -45.12 23.88 29.38
C ILE A 4 -44.95 22.65 30.29
N SER A 5 -45.52 21.50 29.91
CA SER A 5 -45.21 20.22 30.55
C SER A 5 -43.91 19.65 29.98
N GLN A 6 -42.84 19.71 30.77
CA GLN A 6 -41.60 18.96 30.57
C GLN A 6 -41.89 17.45 30.48
N ARG A 7 -41.54 16.82 29.35
CA ARG A 7 -41.44 15.36 29.25
C ARG A 7 -40.01 14.95 29.63
N LEU A 8 -39.82 14.37 30.81
CA LEU A 8 -38.63 13.54 31.06
C LEU A 8 -38.74 12.24 30.25
N PRO A 9 -37.64 11.73 29.67
CA PRO A 9 -37.66 10.43 29.03
C PRO A 9 -37.78 9.30 30.06
N PRO A 10 -38.47 8.19 29.75
CA PRO A 10 -38.55 7.03 30.63
C PRO A 10 -37.18 6.35 30.75
N THR A 11 -36.79 5.94 31.96
CA THR A 11 -35.64 5.05 32.16
C THR A 11 -35.97 3.69 31.56
N VAL A 12 -35.41 3.43 30.37
CA VAL A 12 -35.52 2.16 29.67
C VAL A 12 -34.62 1.14 30.38
N ASP A 13 -35.22 0.33 31.25
CA ASP A 13 -34.53 -0.78 31.91
C ASP A 13 -34.49 -2.00 30.97
N LEU A 14 -33.48 -2.02 30.09
CA LEU A 14 -33.25 -3.13 29.16
C LEU A 14 -32.65 -4.33 29.91
N PRO A 15 -33.22 -5.55 29.79
CA PRO A 15 -32.68 -6.73 30.44
C PRO A 15 -31.27 -7.03 29.92
N LEU A 16 -30.35 -7.41 30.83
CA LEU A 16 -28.94 -7.70 30.54
C LEU A 16 -28.76 -8.72 29.40
N SER A 17 -29.73 -9.62 29.21
CA SER A 17 -29.76 -10.62 28.13
C SER A 17 -29.77 -10.01 26.72
N ASN A 18 -30.38 -8.83 26.53
CA ASN A 18 -30.40 -8.14 25.24
C ASN A 18 -29.09 -7.38 24.97
N ARG A 19 -28.43 -6.87 26.02
CA ARG A 19 -27.14 -6.18 25.90
C ARG A 19 -26.03 -7.14 25.48
N LEU A 20 -26.02 -8.36 26.01
CA LEU A 20 -25.04 -9.39 25.64
C LEU A 20 -25.15 -9.83 24.16
N LYS A 21 -26.37 -9.89 23.62
CA LYS A 21 -26.59 -10.21 22.19
C LYS A 21 -26.17 -9.06 21.26
N GLN A 22 -26.37 -7.81 21.69
CA GLN A 22 -26.02 -6.63 20.92
C GLN A 22 -24.50 -6.38 20.88
N VAL A 23 -23.80 -6.64 21.99
CA VAL A 23 -22.33 -6.62 22.04
C VAL A 23 -21.74 -7.73 21.17
N SER A 24 -22.37 -8.91 21.12
CA SER A 24 -21.95 -10.00 20.23
C SER A 24 -22.22 -9.74 18.74
N GLN A 25 -23.20 -8.91 18.38
CA GLN A 25 -23.47 -8.54 16.98
C GLN A 25 -22.58 -7.37 16.53
N ASN A 26 -22.27 -6.41 17.41
CA ASN A 26 -21.37 -5.31 17.09
C ASN A 26 -19.92 -5.78 16.85
N SER A 27 -19.46 -6.81 17.57
CA SER A 27 -18.12 -7.37 17.35
C SER A 27 -17.98 -8.13 16.02
N ALA A 28 -19.07 -8.66 15.46
CA ALA A 28 -19.06 -9.36 14.18
C ALA A 28 -18.86 -8.42 12.97
N TRP A 29 -19.35 -7.18 13.06
CA TRP A 29 -19.15 -6.15 12.02
C TRP A 29 -17.71 -5.63 12.01
N GLN A 30 -17.08 -5.53 13.18
CA GLN A 30 -15.71 -5.02 13.34
C GLN A 30 -14.64 -6.02 12.90
N MET A 31 -14.91 -7.33 12.98
CA MET A 31 -13.99 -8.37 12.49
C MET A 31 -14.00 -8.53 10.96
N LYS A 32 -15.11 -8.22 10.27
CA LYS A 32 -15.19 -8.29 8.81
C LYS A 32 -14.42 -7.16 8.12
N GLU A 33 -14.37 -5.99 8.74
CA GLU A 33 -13.65 -4.81 8.24
C GLU A 33 -12.12 -4.97 8.38
N LEU A 34 -11.65 -5.71 9.40
CA LEU A 34 -10.23 -6.05 9.59
C LEU A 34 -9.71 -7.17 8.67
N GLN A 35 -10.59 -7.95 8.04
CA GLN A 35 -10.20 -8.98 7.06
C GLN A 35 -10.06 -8.42 5.64
N GLN A 36 -10.67 -7.28 5.35
CA GLN A 36 -10.69 -6.72 4.00
C GLN A 36 -9.47 -5.84 3.67
N SER A 37 -8.66 -5.48 4.67
CA SER A 37 -7.41 -4.73 4.52
C SER A 37 -6.16 -5.61 4.38
N ALA A 38 -6.29 -6.94 4.41
CA ALA A 38 -5.20 -7.85 4.11
C ALA A 38 -5.00 -7.94 2.58
N GLN A 39 -4.45 -6.87 1.99
CA GLN A 39 -3.85 -6.92 0.65
C GLN A 39 -2.87 -8.09 0.62
N GLY A 40 -3.19 -9.08 -0.23
CA GLY A 40 -2.57 -10.38 -0.17
C GLY A 40 -1.15 -10.39 -0.76
N PRO A 41 -0.47 -11.55 -0.70
CA PRO A 41 0.82 -11.74 -1.36
C PRO A 41 0.84 -11.41 -2.87
N GLN A 42 -0.34 -11.37 -3.51
CA GLN A 42 -0.51 -11.06 -4.93
C GLN A 42 -0.19 -9.59 -5.24
N ASP A 43 -0.78 -8.65 -4.49
CA ASP A 43 -0.55 -7.19 -4.67
C ASP A 43 0.93 -6.84 -4.51
N PHE A 44 1.62 -7.60 -3.65
CA PHE A 44 3.06 -7.51 -3.45
C PHE A 44 3.88 -7.94 -4.68
N VAL A 45 3.56 -9.08 -5.29
CA VAL A 45 4.25 -9.55 -6.50
C VAL A 45 4.06 -8.54 -7.62
N ASP A 46 2.86 -7.98 -7.73
CA ASP A 46 2.52 -6.98 -8.74
C ASP A 46 3.30 -5.67 -8.54
N LEU A 47 3.46 -5.20 -7.30
CA LEU A 47 4.28 -4.03 -6.98
C LEU A 47 5.76 -4.25 -7.30
N LEU A 48 6.34 -5.40 -6.93
CA LEU A 48 7.73 -5.72 -7.22
C LEU A 48 7.95 -5.86 -8.74
N SER A 49 7.06 -6.56 -9.43
CA SER A 49 7.11 -6.74 -10.89
C SER A 49 7.04 -5.40 -11.61
N SER A 50 6.14 -4.52 -11.18
CA SER A 50 6.01 -3.16 -11.71
C SER A 50 7.29 -2.34 -11.45
N GLY A 51 7.88 -2.45 -10.26
CA GLY A 51 9.15 -1.79 -9.93
C GLY A 51 10.31 -2.25 -10.82
N VAL A 52 10.44 -3.55 -11.04
CA VAL A 52 11.44 -4.13 -11.96
C VAL A 52 11.22 -3.63 -13.39
N SER A 53 9.98 -3.65 -13.87
CA SER A 53 9.62 -3.16 -15.21
C SER A 53 9.97 -1.69 -15.38
N ASN A 54 9.66 -0.86 -14.39
CA ASN A 54 9.98 0.57 -14.40
C ASN A 54 11.48 0.84 -14.47
N VAL A 55 12.28 0.17 -13.63
CA VAL A 55 13.74 0.32 -13.64
C VAL A 55 14.33 -0.15 -14.98
N ASN A 56 13.82 -1.25 -15.53
CA ASN A 56 14.22 -1.72 -16.85
C ASN A 56 13.90 -0.70 -17.95
N GLY A 57 12.72 -0.08 -17.90
CA GLY A 57 12.35 1.01 -18.80
C GLY A 57 13.31 2.20 -18.71
N MET A 58 13.68 2.60 -17.50
CA MET A 58 14.64 3.69 -17.27
C MET A 58 16.04 3.35 -17.81
N GLN A 59 16.52 2.12 -17.61
CA GLN A 59 17.80 1.67 -18.18
C GLN A 59 17.75 1.64 -19.71
N SER A 60 16.68 1.12 -20.30
CA SER A 60 16.50 1.10 -21.75
C SER A 60 16.48 2.52 -22.34
N GLN A 61 15.76 3.44 -21.71
CA GLN A 61 15.70 4.83 -22.13
C GLN A 61 17.07 5.52 -22.03
N ALA A 62 17.80 5.31 -20.93
CA ALA A 62 19.15 5.82 -20.78
C ALA A 62 20.09 5.29 -21.87
N ASN A 63 20.03 3.99 -22.17
CA ASN A 63 20.81 3.37 -23.25
C ASN A 63 20.46 3.95 -24.63
N GLN A 64 19.19 4.22 -24.89
CA GLN A 64 18.77 4.86 -26.15
C GLN A 64 19.34 6.27 -26.27
N GLN A 65 19.28 7.07 -25.21
CA GLN A 65 19.84 8.42 -25.19
C GLN A 65 21.36 8.43 -25.35
N ILE A 66 22.06 7.48 -24.71
CA ILE A 66 23.51 7.29 -24.91
C ILE A 66 23.81 7.01 -26.38
N ASN A 67 23.07 6.08 -27.01
CA ASN A 67 23.28 5.76 -28.42
C ASN A 67 23.01 6.98 -29.31
N GLN A 68 21.93 7.71 -29.07
CA GLN A 68 21.62 8.94 -29.82
C GLN A 68 22.75 9.95 -29.70
N LEU A 69 23.26 10.20 -28.49
CA LEU A 69 24.38 11.11 -28.25
C LEU A 69 25.63 10.69 -29.02
N LEU A 70 26.00 9.40 -28.95
CA LEU A 70 27.20 8.88 -29.62
C LEU A 70 27.09 8.88 -31.15
N THR A 71 25.87 8.78 -31.68
CA THR A 71 25.62 8.88 -33.13
C THR A 71 25.49 10.32 -33.63
N GLY A 72 25.65 11.32 -32.75
CA GLY A 72 25.53 12.74 -33.11
C GLY A 72 24.08 13.22 -33.26
N GLY A 73 23.13 12.53 -32.63
CA GLY A 73 21.73 12.94 -32.57
C GLY A 73 21.49 14.18 -31.70
N ASP A 74 20.30 14.76 -31.81
CA ASP A 74 19.88 15.95 -31.07
C ASP A 74 19.42 15.58 -29.65
N VAL A 75 20.39 15.27 -28.78
CA VAL A 75 20.17 15.02 -27.36
C VAL A 75 21.21 15.76 -26.52
N SER A 76 20.79 16.35 -25.41
CA SER A 76 21.70 17.04 -24.50
C SER A 76 22.49 16.04 -23.66
N GLU A 77 23.80 16.24 -23.57
CA GLU A 77 24.69 15.45 -22.71
C GLU A 77 24.21 15.48 -21.24
N VAL A 78 23.72 16.62 -20.76
CA VAL A 78 23.17 16.77 -19.40
C VAL A 78 21.93 15.89 -19.21
N GLU A 79 21.07 15.80 -20.21
CA GLU A 79 19.87 14.97 -20.16
C GLU A 79 20.22 13.48 -20.14
N VAL A 80 21.17 13.07 -20.99
CA VAL A 80 21.67 11.70 -21.06
C VAL A 80 22.26 11.28 -19.72
N PHE A 81 23.16 12.08 -19.15
CA PHE A 81 23.72 11.80 -17.83
C PHE A 81 22.65 11.79 -16.74
N THR A 82 21.68 12.70 -16.79
CA THR A 82 20.56 12.71 -15.85
C THR A 82 19.72 11.43 -15.95
N ALA A 83 19.44 10.94 -17.15
CA ALA A 83 18.70 9.70 -17.37
C ALA A 83 19.45 8.49 -16.79
N VAL A 84 20.76 8.42 -17.02
CA VAL A 84 21.63 7.38 -16.44
C VAL A 84 21.61 7.42 -14.91
N GLN A 85 21.78 8.61 -14.31
CA GLN A 85 21.77 8.77 -12.85
C GLN A 85 20.42 8.38 -12.24
N LYS A 86 19.31 8.77 -12.90
CA LYS A 86 17.96 8.37 -12.47
C LYS A 86 17.79 6.84 -12.52
N ALA A 87 18.25 6.19 -13.59
CA ALA A 87 18.17 4.74 -13.73
C ALA A 87 18.98 4.01 -12.65
N ASP A 88 20.20 4.46 -12.35
CA ASP A 88 21.04 3.89 -11.29
C ASP A 88 20.40 4.05 -9.91
N MET A 89 19.91 5.25 -9.59
CA MET A 89 19.23 5.52 -8.31
C MET A 89 17.98 4.66 -8.14
N ALA A 90 17.15 4.55 -9.19
CA ALA A 90 15.95 3.73 -9.18
C ALA A 90 16.28 2.24 -8.98
N PHE A 91 17.34 1.75 -9.63
CA PHE A 91 17.81 0.38 -9.44
C PHE A 91 18.27 0.12 -8.00
N ARG A 92 19.08 1.01 -7.41
CA ARG A 92 19.51 0.89 -6.01
C ARG A 92 18.33 0.84 -5.05
N LEU A 93 17.33 1.69 -5.27
CA LEU A 93 16.11 1.69 -4.48
C LEU A 93 15.35 0.36 -4.62
N LEU A 94 15.21 -0.15 -5.85
CA LEU A 94 14.55 -1.43 -6.11
C LEU A 94 15.23 -2.59 -5.38
N VAL A 95 16.57 -2.63 -5.35
CA VAL A 95 17.31 -3.64 -4.60
C VAL A 95 17.02 -3.55 -3.10
N GLN A 96 16.96 -2.35 -2.53
CA GLN A 96 16.59 -2.17 -1.13
C GLN A 96 15.17 -2.66 -0.85
N ILE A 97 14.23 -2.34 -1.75
CA ILE A 97 12.85 -2.82 -1.67
C ILE A 97 12.86 -4.34 -1.72
N ARG A 98 13.48 -4.97 -2.73
CA ARG A 98 13.60 -6.45 -2.85
C ARG A 98 14.08 -7.08 -1.54
N ASN A 99 15.11 -6.52 -0.90
CA ASN A 99 15.63 -7.06 0.35
C ASN A 99 14.62 -6.96 1.51
N LYS A 100 13.95 -5.81 1.66
CA LYS A 100 12.88 -5.64 2.67
C LYS A 100 11.70 -6.58 2.41
N LEU A 101 11.37 -6.78 1.14
CA LEU A 101 10.29 -7.64 0.69
C LEU A 101 10.58 -9.13 1.00
N LEU A 102 11.82 -9.59 0.79
CA LEU A 102 12.24 -10.94 1.20
C LEU A 102 12.13 -11.11 2.72
N ALA A 103 12.60 -10.12 3.49
CA ALA A 103 12.51 -10.17 4.97
C ALA A 103 11.06 -10.23 5.47
N ALA A 104 10.15 -9.45 4.88
CA ALA A 104 8.73 -9.47 5.23
C ALA A 104 8.07 -10.83 4.88
N TYR A 105 8.46 -11.45 3.77
CA TYR A 105 7.99 -12.80 3.43
C TYR A 105 8.45 -13.85 4.44
N GLU A 106 9.71 -13.79 4.86
CA GLU A 106 10.26 -14.66 5.91
C GLU A 106 9.52 -14.48 7.24
N GLU A 107 9.23 -13.24 7.64
CA GLU A 107 8.49 -12.92 8.87
C GLU A 107 7.05 -13.47 8.86
N LEU A 108 6.33 -13.30 7.74
CA LEU A 108 4.97 -13.83 7.59
C LEU A 108 4.92 -15.37 7.66
N ASN A 109 5.96 -16.04 7.18
CA ASN A 109 6.08 -17.51 7.31
C ASN A 109 6.41 -17.92 8.75
N ALA A 110 7.23 -17.16 9.46
CA ALA A 110 7.57 -17.43 10.86
C ALA A 110 6.37 -17.27 11.80
N ILE A 111 5.44 -16.36 11.52
CA ILE A 111 4.19 -16.20 12.30
C ILE A 111 3.21 -17.38 12.08
N ARG A 112 3.33 -18.11 10.97
CA ARG A 112 2.40 -19.18 10.56
C ARG A 112 2.82 -20.59 10.98
N VAL A 113 3.90 -20.73 11.75
CA VAL A 113 4.34 -21.99 12.39
C VAL A 113 4.08 -21.92 13.89
#